data_AF-A0A933JJS3-F1
#
_entry.id   AF-A0A933JJS3-F1
#
_cell.length_a   1.000
_cell.length_b   1.000
_cell.length_c   1.000
_cell.angle_alpha   90.00
_cell.angle_beta   90.00
_cell.angle_gamma   90.00
#
_symmetry.space_group_name_H-M   'P 1'
#
loop_
_entity.id
_entity.type
_entity.pdbx_description
1 polymer ?
#
loop_
_entity_poly.entity_id
_entity_poly.type
_entity_poly.pdbx_seq_one_letter_code
_entity_poly.pdbx_strand_id
1 'polypeptide(L)'
;MNPNLPVGGSALDFEAGARGALPEGLTQLGASMRFGLYASHFDGTERVDDETSLRSLFTSLSTRHHFGSGWAVEASLPVGSMTLDAPGTAQQRVSGFGDLELGLRYDLGALWGVGGYNPSLSLRAGLGLPTGRQTELFFDPSSSGKTDESEVAYFPTTLILLGRAAYSGSLRADLTQFATKRVALRGWLSGAASFTPTDDGVRSAPELGYGAGVMVLPAERLALGLSVAGSRKGSSKELEGDSQTTVIANSGGHWVGLELNGNVQATETLSFVGFARLPVFTDVTGRQTSETFSVGMGAFVSFGGKAKDEHEGHDHGHADHGEEGSSGVASEVPETPWVPPAATSSSGDVRDLATGGESFSLATAIEPGKLTVIDFWADWCAPCFEIGRMLEALASSDELLAVRKVEVPDFDSPVVREHLATVNALPVVWIISPEGDVIRLVGVPPRTVLSEIQAALARLRASK
;
A
#
# COMPACT_ATOMS: atom_id res chain seq x y z
N MET A 1 0.30 -5.74 25.38
CA MET A 1 0.18 -5.51 23.92
C MET A 1 -1.26 -5.74 23.48
N ASN A 2 -1.90 -4.85 22.71
CA ASN A 2 -3.25 -5.12 22.19
C ASN A 2 -3.14 -6.04 20.96
N PRO A 3 -3.66 -7.28 20.98
CA PRO A 3 -3.54 -8.23 19.88
C PRO A 3 -4.25 -7.77 18.59
N ASN A 4 -5.15 -6.78 18.70
CA ASN A 4 -5.90 -6.20 17.58
C ASN A 4 -5.22 -5.03 16.91
N LEU A 5 -4.24 -4.40 17.56
CA LEU A 5 -3.52 -3.28 16.97
C LEU A 5 -2.30 -3.83 16.21
N PRO A 6 -2.25 -3.67 14.88
CA PRO A 6 -1.07 -4.04 14.13
C PRO A 6 0.13 -3.21 14.64
N VAL A 7 1.18 -3.88 15.11
CA VAL A 7 2.48 -3.23 15.38
C VAL A 7 3.19 -2.83 14.07
N GLY A 8 2.77 -3.44 12.97
CA GLY A 8 3.04 -3.05 11.58
C GLY A 8 1.86 -2.33 10.92
N GLY A 9 1.91 -2.05 9.62
CA GLY A 9 0.78 -1.49 8.87
C GLY A 9 -0.35 -2.50 8.71
N SER A 10 -1.51 -2.03 8.25
CA SER A 10 -2.51 -2.94 7.69
C SER A 10 -1.94 -3.65 6.45
N ALA A 11 -2.50 -4.79 6.07
CA ALA A 11 -2.16 -5.46 4.82
C ALA A 11 -2.26 -4.54 3.58
N LEU A 12 -3.21 -3.62 3.62
CA LEU A 12 -3.43 -2.60 2.60
C LEU A 12 -2.32 -1.53 2.59
N ASP A 13 -1.65 -1.27 3.71
CA ASP A 13 -0.50 -0.37 3.79
C ASP A 13 0.76 -0.99 3.16
N PHE A 14 0.89 -2.32 3.22
CA PHE A 14 1.94 -3.03 2.49
C PHE A 14 1.77 -2.94 0.97
N GLU A 15 0.54 -3.10 0.48
CA GLU A 15 0.22 -3.00 -0.96
C GLU A 15 0.44 -1.57 -1.49
N ALA A 16 0.01 -0.55 -0.75
CA ALA A 16 0.23 0.85 -1.12
C ALA A 16 1.73 1.21 -1.16
N GLY A 17 2.52 0.72 -0.21
CA GLY A 17 3.99 0.92 -0.23
C GLY A 17 4.68 0.28 -1.43
N ALA A 18 4.16 -0.85 -1.92
CA ALA A 18 4.71 -1.55 -3.09
C ALA A 18 4.32 -0.91 -4.43
N ARG A 19 3.15 -0.27 -4.52
CA ARG A 19 2.60 0.28 -5.78
C ARG A 19 2.64 1.81 -5.89
N GLY A 20 2.97 2.52 -4.82
CA GLY A 20 2.86 3.98 -4.78
C GLY A 20 1.42 4.45 -4.60
N ALA A 21 1.12 5.69 -5.02
CA ALA A 21 -0.23 6.25 -4.92
C ALA A 21 -1.20 5.48 -5.83
N LEU A 22 -2.25 4.91 -5.24
CA LEU A 22 -3.28 4.18 -5.97
C LEU A 22 -4.24 5.14 -6.68
N PRO A 23 -4.85 4.72 -7.82
CA PRO A 23 -5.65 5.60 -8.65
C PRO A 23 -6.92 6.12 -7.95
N GLU A 24 -7.32 7.34 -8.32
CA GLU A 24 -8.55 7.95 -7.83
C GLU A 24 -9.79 7.13 -8.22
N GLY A 25 -10.70 6.96 -7.26
CA GLY A 25 -11.92 6.17 -7.39
C GLY A 25 -11.72 4.68 -7.09
N LEU A 26 -10.47 4.23 -6.86
CA LEU A 26 -10.19 2.84 -6.51
C LEU A 26 -10.79 2.51 -5.14
N THR A 27 -11.54 1.43 -5.08
CA THR A 27 -12.06 0.85 -3.85
C THR A 27 -11.44 -0.50 -3.63
N GLN A 28 -10.91 -0.73 -2.43
CA GLN A 28 -10.40 -2.02 -1.99
C GLN A 28 -11.29 -2.53 -0.87
N LEU A 29 -11.79 -3.75 -1.00
CA LEU A 29 -12.53 -4.47 0.03
C LEU A 29 -11.82 -5.77 0.34
N GLY A 30 -11.68 -6.10 1.61
CA GLY A 30 -11.11 -7.39 1.95
C GLY A 30 -11.28 -7.79 3.39
N ALA A 31 -10.81 -9.00 3.65
CA ALA A 31 -10.74 -9.57 4.98
C ALA A 31 -9.32 -10.05 5.24
N SER A 32 -8.83 -9.82 6.45
CA SER A 32 -7.56 -10.38 6.91
C SER A 32 -7.74 -11.07 8.24
N MET A 33 -7.20 -12.27 8.37
CA MET A 33 -7.23 -13.09 9.57
C MET A 33 -5.85 -13.08 10.24
N ARG A 34 -5.83 -12.95 11.56
CA ARG A 34 -4.65 -13.02 12.43
C ARG A 34 -4.87 -14.08 13.49
N PHE A 35 -3.95 -15.02 13.57
CA PHE A 35 -3.80 -15.92 14.72
C PHE A 35 -2.59 -15.48 15.55
N GLY A 36 -2.75 -15.39 16.86
CA GLY A 36 -1.66 -15.10 17.80
C GLY A 36 -1.61 -16.11 18.93
N LEU A 37 -0.40 -16.56 19.26
CA LEU A 37 -0.12 -17.34 20.47
C LEU A 37 0.68 -16.48 21.43
N TYR A 38 0.21 -16.40 22.67
CA TYR A 38 0.80 -15.66 23.78
C TYR A 38 1.03 -16.64 24.93
N ALA A 39 2.17 -17.32 24.90
CA ALA A 39 2.60 -18.33 25.88
C ALA A 39 4.03 -18.06 26.39
N SER A 40 4.52 -16.84 26.20
CA SER A 40 5.82 -16.40 26.72
C SER A 40 5.56 -15.40 27.83
N HIS A 41 6.23 -15.58 28.97
CA HIS A 41 5.97 -14.79 30.16
C HIS A 41 7.24 -14.07 30.56
N PHE A 42 7.09 -12.81 30.97
CA PHE A 42 8.20 -11.94 31.32
C PHE A 42 7.90 -11.15 32.58
N ASP A 43 8.93 -10.87 33.38
CA ASP A 43 8.93 -9.84 34.42
C ASP A 43 10.06 -8.84 34.09
N GLY A 44 9.68 -7.63 33.66
CA GLY A 44 10.62 -6.76 32.96
C GLY A 44 11.12 -7.44 31.68
N THR A 45 12.42 -7.70 31.60
CA THR A 45 13.07 -8.39 30.48
C THR A 45 13.37 -9.86 30.76
N GLU A 46 13.19 -10.33 31.99
CA GLU A 46 13.51 -11.69 32.38
C GLU A 46 12.35 -12.62 32.00
N ARG A 47 12.67 -13.71 31.29
CA ARG A 47 11.68 -14.74 30.97
C ARG A 47 11.40 -15.56 32.23
N VAL A 48 10.13 -15.77 32.51
CA VAL A 48 9.67 -16.55 33.66
C VAL A 48 8.87 -17.76 33.21
N ASP A 49 8.94 -18.84 33.98
CA ASP A 49 8.16 -20.04 33.71
C ASP A 49 6.71 -19.84 34.19
N ASP A 50 5.78 -20.13 33.29
CA ASP A 50 4.33 -20.13 33.50
C ASP A 50 3.71 -21.01 32.42
N GLU A 51 2.65 -21.73 32.76
CA GLU A 51 1.94 -22.62 31.82
C GLU A 51 0.70 -21.95 31.22
N THR A 52 0.41 -20.70 31.60
CA THR A 52 -0.71 -19.94 31.06
C THR A 52 -0.52 -19.66 29.57
N SER A 53 -1.55 -19.83 28.75
CA SER A 53 -1.48 -19.46 27.34
C SER A 53 -2.74 -18.75 26.88
N LEU A 54 -2.55 -17.72 26.06
CA LEU A 54 -3.64 -17.01 25.40
C LEU A 54 -3.51 -17.23 23.89
N ARG A 55 -4.60 -17.68 23.28
CA ARG A 55 -4.74 -17.79 21.83
C ARG A 55 -5.72 -16.75 21.33
N SER A 56 -5.35 -16.01 20.30
CA SER A 56 -6.24 -15.07 19.63
C SER A 56 -6.48 -15.47 18.18
N LEU A 57 -7.71 -15.24 17.71
CA LEU A 57 -8.08 -15.34 16.31
C LEU A 57 -8.97 -14.16 15.96
N PHE A 58 -8.48 -13.26 15.12
CA PHE A 58 -9.17 -12.06 14.69
C PHE A 58 -9.27 -11.99 13.18
N THR A 59 -10.45 -11.63 12.68
CA THR A 59 -10.70 -11.30 11.29
C THR A 59 -11.05 -9.82 11.20
N SER A 60 -10.23 -9.04 10.50
CA SER A 60 -10.49 -7.64 10.19
C SER A 60 -11.15 -7.53 8.82
N LEU A 61 -12.37 -6.99 8.80
CA LEU A 61 -13.08 -6.58 7.59
C LEU A 61 -12.68 -5.14 7.29
N SER A 62 -12.08 -4.89 6.14
CA SER A 62 -11.50 -3.59 5.83
C SER A 62 -11.92 -3.09 4.46
N THR A 63 -12.17 -1.79 4.37
CA THR A 63 -12.43 -1.06 3.14
C THR A 63 -11.51 0.15 3.05
N ARG A 64 -11.07 0.46 1.83
CA ARG A 64 -10.37 1.69 1.49
C ARG A 64 -10.94 2.23 0.19
N HIS A 65 -11.26 3.52 0.16
CA HIS A 65 -11.71 4.20 -1.04
C HIS A 65 -10.83 5.42 -1.30
N HIS A 66 -10.18 5.45 -2.46
CA HIS A 66 -9.35 6.56 -2.93
C HIS A 66 -10.21 7.62 -3.61
N PHE A 67 -10.01 8.88 -3.26
CA PHE A 67 -10.73 10.02 -3.82
C PHE A 67 -9.83 11.24 -3.89
N GLY A 68 -10.05 12.14 -4.86
CA GLY A 68 -9.19 13.29 -5.06
C GLY A 68 -7.71 12.93 -5.26
N SER A 69 -6.86 13.95 -5.31
CA SER A 69 -5.42 13.74 -5.50
C SER A 69 -4.74 13.26 -4.21
N GLY A 70 -4.59 11.93 -4.07
CA GLY A 70 -3.81 11.30 -3.01
C GLY A 70 -4.57 11.03 -1.71
N TRP A 71 -5.89 11.30 -1.63
CA TRP A 71 -6.65 10.97 -0.43
C TRP A 71 -7.27 9.58 -0.50
N ALA A 72 -7.43 8.97 0.67
CA ALA A 72 -8.28 7.80 0.83
C ALA A 72 -9.01 7.83 2.17
N VAL A 73 -10.25 7.34 2.18
CA VAL A 73 -10.96 7.01 3.41
C VAL A 73 -10.86 5.52 3.66
N GLU A 74 -10.78 5.15 4.92
CA GLU A 74 -10.63 3.76 5.36
C GLU A 74 -11.65 3.46 6.45
N ALA A 75 -12.16 2.24 6.45
CA ALA A 75 -12.87 1.70 7.60
C ALA A 75 -12.44 0.26 7.86
N SER A 76 -12.30 -0.09 9.13
CA SER A 76 -11.88 -1.42 9.54
C SER A 76 -12.65 -1.89 10.76
N LEU A 77 -13.23 -3.08 10.68
CA LEU A 77 -13.96 -3.71 11.78
C LEU A 77 -13.33 -5.07 12.11
N PRO A 78 -12.59 -5.18 13.22
CA PRO A 78 -12.10 -6.45 13.73
C PRO A 78 -13.23 -7.23 14.41
N VAL A 79 -13.27 -8.53 14.16
CA VAL A 79 -14.17 -9.49 14.80
C VAL A 79 -13.36 -10.72 15.15
N GLY A 80 -13.46 -11.23 16.37
CA GLY A 80 -12.67 -12.39 16.72
C GLY A 80 -12.98 -12.99 18.05
N SER A 81 -12.08 -13.86 18.48
CA SER A 81 -12.14 -14.48 19.78
C SER A 81 -10.76 -14.64 20.39
N MET A 82 -10.73 -14.63 21.71
CA MET A 82 -9.56 -14.97 22.50
C MET A 82 -9.91 -16.13 23.43
N THR A 83 -8.97 -17.03 23.63
CA THR A 83 -9.11 -18.19 24.50
C THR A 83 -7.92 -18.21 25.46
N LEU A 84 -8.22 -18.12 26.75
CA LEU A 84 -7.25 -18.21 27.83
C LEU A 84 -7.30 -19.61 28.45
N ASP A 85 -6.15 -20.27 28.45
CA ASP A 85 -5.90 -21.52 29.16
C ASP A 85 -4.93 -21.22 30.31
N ALA A 86 -5.35 -21.46 31.55
CA ALA A 86 -4.47 -21.36 32.71
C ALA A 86 -4.57 -22.64 33.55
N PRO A 87 -3.46 -23.10 34.18
CA PRO A 87 -3.49 -24.29 35.03
C PRO A 87 -4.49 -24.16 36.17
N GLY A 88 -5.25 -25.24 36.42
CA GLY A 88 -6.19 -25.29 37.53
C GLY A 88 -7.49 -24.51 37.32
N THR A 89 -7.71 -23.88 36.15
CA THR A 89 -8.95 -23.15 35.86
C THR A 89 -9.68 -23.72 34.65
N ALA A 90 -10.99 -23.46 34.57
CA ALA A 90 -11.75 -23.75 33.36
C ALA A 90 -11.31 -22.78 32.24
N GLN A 91 -11.12 -23.31 31.03
CA GLN A 91 -10.80 -22.51 29.84
C GLN A 91 -11.82 -21.38 29.68
N GLN A 92 -11.33 -20.15 29.52
CA GLN A 92 -12.16 -18.98 29.28
C GLN A 92 -12.07 -18.58 27.81
N ARG A 93 -13.22 -18.30 27.20
CA ARG A 93 -13.29 -17.83 25.82
C ARG A 93 -14.18 -16.62 25.73
N VAL A 94 -13.67 -15.60 25.03
CA VAL A 94 -14.39 -14.36 24.73
C VAL A 94 -14.40 -14.17 23.24
N SER A 95 -15.53 -13.73 22.70
CA SER A 95 -15.68 -13.40 21.29
C SER A 95 -16.54 -12.16 21.11
N GLY A 96 -16.27 -11.41 20.06
CA GLY A 96 -17.06 -10.24 19.72
C GLY A 96 -16.38 -9.37 18.69
N PHE A 97 -16.96 -8.19 18.52
CA PHE A 97 -16.39 -7.10 17.74
C PHE A 97 -15.28 -6.44 18.56
N GLY A 98 -14.25 -5.96 17.89
CA GLY A 98 -13.40 -4.91 18.40
C GLY A 98 -13.93 -3.53 17.99
N ASP A 99 -13.07 -2.53 18.11
CA ASP A 99 -13.43 -1.15 17.80
C ASP A 99 -13.47 -0.91 16.30
N LEU A 100 -14.52 -0.25 15.82
CA LEU A 100 -14.61 0.25 14.45
C LEU A 100 -13.58 1.36 14.29
N GLU A 101 -12.63 1.16 13.40
CA GLU A 101 -11.63 2.15 13.05
C GLU A 101 -12.05 2.87 11.77
N LEU A 102 -12.10 4.20 11.83
CA LEU A 102 -12.22 5.07 10.66
C LEU A 102 -10.88 5.73 10.41
N GLY A 103 -10.46 5.81 9.16
CA GLY A 103 -9.19 6.38 8.76
C GLY A 103 -9.34 7.41 7.65
N LEU A 104 -8.53 8.47 7.72
CA LEU A 104 -8.25 9.35 6.62
C LEU A 104 -6.76 9.22 6.30
N ARG A 105 -6.47 8.82 5.07
CA ARG A 105 -5.12 8.65 4.55
C ARG A 105 -4.86 9.73 3.52
N TYR A 106 -3.65 10.26 3.55
CA TYR A 106 -3.10 11.11 2.51
C TYR A 106 -1.77 10.52 2.06
N ASP A 107 -1.73 10.08 0.80
CA ASP A 107 -0.52 9.71 0.12
C ASP A 107 0.10 10.99 -0.43
N LEU A 108 1.16 11.46 0.24
CA LEU A 108 1.99 12.54 -0.25
C LEU A 108 2.80 11.93 -1.40
N GLY A 109 2.17 11.89 -2.57
CA GLY A 109 2.83 11.47 -3.82
C GLY A 109 4.18 12.17 -3.90
N ALA A 110 5.21 11.42 -4.29
CA ALA A 110 6.62 11.82 -4.40
C ALA A 110 6.84 13.33 -4.21
N LEU A 111 6.97 13.78 -2.95
CA LEU A 111 7.14 15.19 -2.55
C LEU A 111 8.33 15.91 -3.22
N TRP A 112 9.11 15.16 -4.00
CA TRP A 112 10.45 15.50 -4.45
C TRP A 112 10.58 15.57 -5.97
N GLY A 113 9.51 15.38 -6.74
CA GLY A 113 9.62 15.37 -8.20
C GLY A 113 10.50 14.21 -8.70
N VAL A 114 10.70 14.14 -10.01
CA VAL A 114 11.06 12.92 -10.76
C VAL A 114 12.51 12.45 -10.54
N GLY A 115 12.68 11.14 -10.38
CA GLY A 115 13.95 10.42 -10.20
C GLY A 115 13.63 8.93 -9.96
N GLY A 116 14.45 8.00 -10.45
CA GLY A 116 14.10 6.57 -10.59
C GLY A 116 13.75 5.78 -9.32
N TYR A 117 13.73 6.45 -8.16
CA TYR A 117 13.61 5.87 -6.82
C TYR A 117 12.89 6.85 -5.88
N ASN A 118 11.74 7.38 -6.26
CA ASN A 118 11.07 8.39 -5.44
C ASN A 118 10.55 7.83 -4.12
N PRO A 119 10.84 8.48 -2.97
CA PRO A 119 10.26 8.08 -1.71
C PRO A 119 8.75 8.36 -1.74
N SER A 120 7.95 7.37 -1.33
CA SER A 120 6.56 7.59 -0.98
C SER A 120 6.45 7.87 0.51
N LEU A 121 5.76 8.95 0.85
CA LEU A 121 5.37 9.26 2.22
C LEU A 121 3.85 9.23 2.29
N SER A 122 3.31 8.48 3.24
CA SER A 122 1.87 8.50 3.51
C SER A 122 1.61 8.83 4.96
N LEU A 123 0.61 9.67 5.19
CA LEU A 123 0.11 10.00 6.51
C LEU A 123 -1.29 9.40 6.66
N ARG A 124 -1.55 8.79 7.82
CA ARG A 124 -2.88 8.30 8.19
C ARG A 124 -3.26 8.88 9.53
N ALA A 125 -4.44 9.48 9.60
CA ALA A 125 -5.11 9.85 10.83
C ALA A 125 -6.29 8.90 11.04
N GLY A 126 -6.43 8.35 12.24
CA GLY A 126 -7.46 7.38 12.56
C GLY A 126 -8.28 7.76 13.80
N LEU A 127 -9.54 7.36 13.79
CA LEU A 127 -10.50 7.47 14.88
C LEU A 127 -11.05 6.08 15.19
N GLY A 128 -10.81 5.58 16.40
CA GLY A 128 -11.42 4.36 16.91
C GLY A 128 -12.72 4.68 17.64
N LEU A 129 -13.80 4.01 17.25
CA LEU A 129 -15.11 4.09 17.88
C LEU A 129 -15.30 2.90 18.82
N PRO A 130 -15.88 3.09 20.03
CA PRO A 130 -15.98 2.07 21.06
C PRO A 130 -17.10 1.06 20.76
N THR A 131 -17.01 0.33 19.64
CA THR A 131 -17.90 -0.77 19.32
C THR A 131 -17.42 -2.09 19.91
N GLY A 132 -16.15 -2.16 20.31
CA GLY A 132 -15.56 -3.32 20.93
C GLY A 132 -15.95 -3.45 22.39
N ARG A 133 -16.13 -4.70 22.83
CA ARG A 133 -16.49 -4.99 24.22
C ARG A 133 -15.23 -5.13 25.07
N GLN A 134 -15.19 -4.45 26.22
CA GLN A 134 -14.26 -4.79 27.30
C GLN A 134 -14.71 -6.11 27.92
N THR A 135 -13.80 -7.06 28.04
CA THR A 135 -14.08 -8.27 28.79
C THR A 135 -12.83 -8.63 29.54
N GLU A 136 -12.91 -8.53 30.85
CA GLU A 136 -11.82 -8.92 31.71
C GLU A 136 -11.83 -10.45 31.80
N LEU A 137 -10.79 -11.06 31.24
CA LEU A 137 -10.49 -12.45 31.44
C LEU A 137 -9.77 -12.55 32.78
N PHE A 138 -10.53 -12.87 33.83
CA PHE A 138 -10.01 -12.96 35.18
C PHE A 138 -9.50 -14.36 35.47
N PHE A 139 -8.32 -14.44 36.08
CA PHE A 139 -7.97 -15.60 36.89
C PHE A 139 -8.74 -15.48 38.22
N ASP A 140 -9.54 -16.49 38.57
CA ASP A 140 -10.11 -16.61 39.92
C ASP A 140 -9.11 -17.39 40.79
N PRO A 141 -8.33 -16.72 41.64
CA PRO A 141 -7.33 -17.39 42.46
C PRO A 141 -7.90 -18.40 43.45
N SER A 142 -9.19 -18.28 43.81
CA SER A 142 -9.86 -19.22 44.71
C SER A 142 -10.03 -20.63 44.10
N SER A 143 -9.96 -20.74 42.77
CA SER A 143 -10.05 -22.01 42.04
C SER A 143 -8.74 -22.80 42.01
N SER A 144 -7.60 -22.16 42.32
CA SER A 144 -6.26 -22.76 42.26
C SER A 144 -5.89 -23.61 43.49
N GLY A 145 -6.72 -23.58 44.54
CA GLY A 145 -6.46 -24.28 45.82
C GLY A 145 -5.29 -23.69 46.63
N LYS A 146 -4.66 -22.61 46.16
CA LYS A 146 -3.58 -21.90 46.85
C LYS A 146 -4.17 -20.81 47.75
N THR A 147 -3.98 -20.95 49.06
CA THR A 147 -4.57 -20.08 50.10
C THR A 147 -3.61 -18.97 50.58
N ASP A 148 -2.40 -18.91 50.04
CA ASP A 148 -1.41 -17.92 50.44
C ASP A 148 -1.59 -16.65 49.59
N GLU A 149 -1.99 -15.53 50.21
CA GLU A 149 -2.20 -14.23 49.54
C GLU A 149 -0.95 -13.76 48.79
N SER A 150 0.24 -14.24 49.18
CA SER A 150 1.51 -13.95 48.50
C SER A 150 1.70 -14.71 47.17
N GLU A 151 1.07 -15.87 46.99
CA GLU A 151 1.05 -16.61 45.70
C GLU A 151 -0.09 -16.15 44.78
N VAL A 152 -1.20 -15.67 45.35
CA VAL A 152 -2.39 -15.20 44.64
C VAL A 152 -2.15 -13.85 43.93
N ALA A 153 -1.27 -13.01 44.48
CA ALA A 153 -0.94 -11.68 43.95
C ALA A 153 -0.13 -11.69 42.63
N TYR A 154 0.31 -12.87 42.14
CA TYR A 154 1.35 -12.97 41.11
C TYR A 154 0.89 -13.49 39.75
N PHE A 155 -0.42 -13.61 39.51
CA PHE A 155 -0.93 -14.01 38.20
C PHE A 155 -1.13 -12.78 37.31
N PRO A 156 -0.59 -12.76 36.09
CA PRO A 156 -0.64 -11.58 35.24
C PRO A 156 -2.09 -11.34 34.80
N THR A 157 -2.81 -10.47 35.52
CA THR A 157 -4.02 -9.79 35.03
C THR A 157 -3.61 -8.95 33.83
N THR A 158 -3.42 -9.62 32.70
CA THR A 158 -3.22 -8.95 31.43
C THR A 158 -4.60 -8.43 31.06
N LEU A 159 -4.77 -7.11 31.10
CA LEU A 159 -5.98 -6.49 30.58
C LEU A 159 -6.10 -6.86 29.10
N ILE A 160 -7.05 -7.75 28.80
CA ILE A 160 -7.31 -8.24 27.45
C ILE A 160 -8.56 -7.56 26.95
N LEU A 161 -8.44 -6.87 25.83
CA LEU A 161 -9.54 -6.14 25.20
C LEU A 161 -9.71 -6.64 23.76
N LEU A 162 -10.96 -6.87 23.36
CA LEU A 162 -11.29 -7.11 21.95
C LEU A 162 -11.07 -5.85 21.08
N GLY A 163 -10.92 -4.67 21.70
CA GLY A 163 -10.63 -3.37 21.08
C GLY A 163 -9.85 -2.47 22.04
N ARG A 164 -10.01 -1.15 21.96
CA ARG A 164 -9.71 -0.24 23.08
C ARG A 164 -10.95 0.01 23.94
N ALA A 165 -12.15 -0.33 23.44
CA ALA A 165 -13.45 -0.13 24.08
C ALA A 165 -13.67 1.33 24.53
N ALA A 166 -13.00 2.25 23.84
CA ALA A 166 -12.98 3.68 24.16
C ALA A 166 -12.75 4.46 22.87
N TYR A 167 -13.21 5.71 22.84
CA TYR A 167 -12.84 6.57 21.74
C TYR A 167 -11.33 6.83 21.73
N SER A 168 -10.72 6.66 20.56
CA SER A 168 -9.27 6.76 20.42
C SER A 168 -8.86 7.44 19.13
N GLY A 169 -7.71 8.11 19.17
CA GLY A 169 -7.10 8.75 18.02
C GLY A 169 -5.80 8.02 17.69
N SER A 170 -5.48 7.93 16.40
CA SER A 170 -4.20 7.44 15.91
C SER A 170 -3.63 8.32 14.80
N LEU A 171 -2.31 8.35 14.74
CA LEU A 171 -1.54 8.95 13.66
C LEU A 171 -0.48 7.96 13.22
N ARG A 172 -0.24 7.87 11.92
CA ARG A 172 0.80 7.02 11.34
C ARG A 172 1.45 7.73 10.16
N ALA A 173 2.76 7.59 10.06
CA ALA A 173 3.54 7.97 8.90
C ALA A 173 4.28 6.73 8.38
N ASP A 174 4.16 6.45 7.09
CA ASP A 174 4.91 5.41 6.40
C ASP A 174 5.77 6.02 5.31
N LEU A 175 7.03 5.63 5.28
CA LEU A 175 8.02 6.02 4.29
C LEU A 175 8.49 4.76 3.55
N THR A 176 8.45 4.79 2.22
CA THR A 176 9.07 3.76 1.38
C THR A 176 10.01 4.42 0.38
N GLN A 177 11.27 4.00 0.37
CA GLN A 177 12.32 4.51 -0.50
C GLN A 177 12.87 3.35 -1.33
N PHE A 178 12.65 3.35 -2.64
CA PHE A 178 13.28 2.35 -3.49
C PHE A 178 14.80 2.58 -3.54
N ALA A 179 15.59 1.53 -3.40
CA ALA A 179 17.03 1.57 -3.63
C ALA A 179 17.39 1.02 -5.01
N THR A 180 16.56 0.08 -5.52
CA THR A 180 16.59 -0.44 -6.88
C THR A 180 15.16 -0.67 -7.37
N LYS A 181 14.96 -1.03 -8.64
CA LYS A 181 13.63 -1.36 -9.18
C LYS A 181 12.94 -2.52 -8.44
N ARG A 182 13.68 -3.33 -7.69
CA ARG A 182 13.19 -4.52 -7.00
C ARG A 182 13.46 -4.53 -5.50
N VAL A 183 14.04 -3.46 -4.95
CA VAL A 183 14.40 -3.39 -3.52
C VAL A 183 14.05 -2.02 -3.00
N ALA A 184 13.32 -1.96 -1.89
CA ALA A 184 12.98 -0.73 -1.19
C ALA A 184 13.27 -0.84 0.30
N LEU A 185 13.69 0.27 0.89
CA LEU A 185 13.73 0.49 2.32
C LEU A 185 12.38 1.02 2.77
N ARG A 186 11.90 0.56 3.92
CA ARG A 186 10.66 1.02 4.52
C ARG A 186 10.88 1.43 5.96
N GLY A 187 10.15 2.45 6.39
CA GLY A 187 10.13 2.91 7.76
C GLY A 187 8.75 3.42 8.12
N TRP A 188 8.34 3.25 9.36
CA TRP A 188 7.09 3.82 9.85
C TRP A 188 7.20 4.24 11.30
N LEU A 189 6.37 5.21 11.65
CA LEU A 189 6.17 5.70 13.00
C LEU A 189 4.66 5.87 13.21
N SER A 190 4.14 5.42 14.34
CA SER A 190 2.74 5.57 14.70
C SER A 190 2.58 5.94 16.16
N GLY A 191 1.50 6.66 16.46
CA GLY A 191 1.09 6.98 17.82
C GLY A 191 -0.41 6.80 17.95
N ALA A 192 -0.87 6.21 19.05
CA ALA A 192 -2.29 6.03 19.28
C ALA A 192 -2.64 6.15 20.76
N ALA A 193 -3.70 6.89 21.09
CA ALA A 193 -4.13 7.16 22.47
C ALA A 193 -5.65 7.14 22.59
N SER A 194 -6.16 6.64 23.72
CA SER A 194 -7.59 6.77 24.07
C SER A 194 -7.83 8.12 24.73
N PHE A 195 -8.87 8.83 24.29
CA PHE A 195 -9.22 10.13 24.87
C PHE A 195 -10.38 10.07 25.86
N THR A 196 -11.22 9.02 25.78
CA THR A 196 -12.18 8.66 26.83
C THR A 196 -11.68 7.45 27.63
N PRO A 197 -12.13 7.27 28.89
CA PRO A 197 -12.09 5.96 29.52
C PRO A 197 -13.11 5.01 28.87
N THR A 198 -13.00 3.72 29.19
CA THR A 198 -14.04 2.72 28.93
C THR A 198 -15.20 2.88 29.92
N ASP A 199 -16.28 2.12 29.74
CA ASP A 199 -17.43 2.08 30.66
C ASP A 199 -17.03 1.66 32.08
N ASP A 200 -15.99 0.84 32.22
CA ASP A 200 -15.42 0.40 33.50
C ASP A 200 -14.37 1.38 34.06
N GLY A 201 -14.26 2.60 33.51
CA GLY A 201 -13.34 3.62 33.99
C GLY A 201 -11.88 3.42 33.57
N VAL A 202 -11.57 2.44 32.71
CA VAL A 202 -10.20 2.15 32.27
C VAL A 202 -9.78 3.09 31.15
N ARG A 203 -8.66 3.80 31.33
CA ARG A 203 -8.01 4.59 30.29
C ARG A 203 -6.74 3.90 29.81
N SER A 204 -6.78 3.40 28.58
CA SER A 204 -5.60 2.86 27.91
C SER A 204 -4.52 3.93 27.74
N ALA A 205 -3.29 3.58 28.13
CA ALA A 205 -2.14 4.46 27.93
C ALA A 205 -1.83 4.69 26.44
N PRO A 206 -1.21 5.83 26.10
CA PRO A 206 -0.66 6.05 24.78
C PRO A 206 0.33 4.96 24.37
N GLU A 207 0.29 4.60 23.10
CA GLU A 207 1.18 3.64 22.46
C GLU A 207 1.91 4.31 21.29
N LEU A 208 3.22 4.12 21.23
CA LEU A 208 4.11 4.54 20.15
C LEU A 208 4.56 3.28 19.40
N GLY A 209 4.21 3.17 18.13
CA GLY A 209 4.71 2.12 17.22
C GLY A 209 5.80 2.66 16.31
N TYR A 210 6.76 1.82 15.95
CA TYR A 210 7.81 2.16 15.01
C TYR A 210 8.33 0.91 14.31
N GLY A 211 8.91 1.08 13.12
CA GLY A 211 9.58 -0.02 12.45
C GLY A 211 10.39 0.42 11.26
N ALA A 212 11.30 -0.44 10.85
CA ALA A 212 12.09 -0.27 9.65
C ALA A 212 12.40 -1.63 9.03
N GLY A 213 12.54 -1.67 7.71
CA GLY A 213 12.83 -2.92 7.02
C GLY A 213 13.14 -2.76 5.56
N VAL A 214 13.25 -3.92 4.91
CA VAL A 214 13.50 -4.05 3.48
C VAL A 214 12.29 -4.73 2.86
N MET A 215 11.92 -4.26 1.68
CA MET A 215 10.96 -4.89 0.79
C MET A 215 11.67 -5.26 -0.50
N VAL A 216 11.41 -6.46 -1.01
CA VAL A 216 11.90 -6.94 -2.28
C VAL A 216 10.73 -7.29 -3.19
N LEU A 217 10.91 -7.12 -4.50
CA LEU A 217 9.92 -7.44 -5.52
C LEU A 217 10.54 -8.49 -6.45
N PRO A 218 10.48 -9.79 -6.09
CA PRO A 218 11.10 -10.85 -6.90
C PRO A 218 10.43 -10.99 -8.27
N ALA A 219 9.14 -10.67 -8.36
CA ALA A 219 8.34 -10.66 -9.57
C ALA A 219 7.39 -9.45 -9.55
N GLU A 220 6.85 -9.06 -10.71
CA GLU A 220 5.97 -7.88 -10.84
C GLU A 220 4.73 -7.94 -9.95
N ARG A 221 4.24 -9.16 -9.68
CA ARG A 221 3.04 -9.43 -8.88
C ARG A 221 3.35 -9.98 -7.49
N LEU A 222 4.61 -9.93 -7.05
CA LEU A 222 5.03 -10.47 -5.76
C LEU A 222 5.92 -9.47 -5.03
N ALA A 223 5.48 -9.04 -3.84
CA ALA A 223 6.28 -8.27 -2.91
C ALA A 223 6.49 -9.07 -1.62
N LEU A 224 7.73 -9.11 -1.15
CA LEU A 224 8.12 -9.73 0.12
C LEU A 224 8.81 -8.67 0.97
N GLY A 225 8.68 -8.72 2.28
CA GLY A 225 9.38 -7.81 3.16
C GLY A 225 9.75 -8.45 4.48
N LEU A 226 10.83 -7.90 5.03
CA LEU A 226 11.39 -8.23 6.33
C LEU A 226 11.66 -6.92 7.08
N SER A 227 11.15 -6.81 8.29
CA SER A 227 11.30 -5.62 9.11
C SER A 227 11.54 -5.95 10.57
N VAL A 228 12.20 -5.04 11.27
CA VAL A 228 12.21 -4.98 12.73
C VAL A 228 11.21 -3.91 13.14
N ALA A 229 10.24 -4.29 13.96
CA ALA A 229 9.15 -3.40 14.36
C ALA A 229 8.82 -3.57 15.83
N GLY A 230 8.60 -2.45 16.52
CA GLY A 230 8.25 -2.47 17.92
C GLY A 230 7.16 -1.48 18.30
N SER A 231 6.58 -1.70 19.48
CA SER A 231 5.71 -0.73 20.11
C SER A 231 6.06 -0.56 21.58
N ARG A 232 5.94 0.69 22.04
CA ARG A 232 6.12 1.08 23.43
C ARG A 232 4.83 1.69 23.94
N LYS A 233 4.31 1.13 25.03
CA LYS A 233 3.07 1.55 25.67
C LYS A 233 3.34 1.93 27.12
N GLY A 234 2.78 3.06 27.56
CA GLY A 234 2.77 3.40 28.99
C GLY A 234 1.88 2.46 29.80
N SER A 235 1.86 2.61 31.12
CA SER A 235 0.91 1.89 31.98
C SER A 235 -0.47 2.54 31.92
N SER A 236 -1.49 1.73 31.66
CA SER A 236 -2.90 2.16 31.67
C SER A 236 -3.32 2.59 33.08
N LYS A 237 -4.41 3.34 33.17
CA LYS A 237 -4.95 3.84 34.44
C LYS A 237 -6.42 3.50 34.57
N GLU A 238 -6.86 3.23 35.78
CA GLU A 238 -8.28 3.07 36.13
C GLU A 238 -8.74 4.32 36.89
N LEU A 239 -9.96 4.78 36.61
CA LEU A 239 -10.60 5.90 37.29
C LEU A 239 -11.41 5.37 38.47
N GLU A 240 -10.98 5.71 39.69
CA GLU A 240 -11.70 5.42 40.92
C GLU A 240 -12.45 6.68 41.38
N GLY A 241 -13.76 6.72 41.13
CA GLY A 241 -14.63 7.87 41.46
C GLY A 241 -14.28 9.15 40.69
N ASP A 242 -14.56 10.32 41.28
CA ASP A 242 -14.51 11.62 40.58
C ASP A 242 -13.09 12.17 40.35
N SER A 243 -12.04 11.61 40.94
CA SER A 243 -10.69 12.18 40.82
C SER A 243 -9.49 11.29 41.12
N GLN A 244 -9.68 10.08 41.63
CA GLN A 244 -8.55 9.18 41.89
C GLN A 244 -8.24 8.35 40.64
N THR A 245 -6.95 8.21 40.32
CA THR A 245 -6.51 7.32 39.24
C THR A 245 -5.45 6.38 39.78
N THR A 246 -5.70 5.09 39.62
CA THR A 246 -4.75 4.03 39.98
C THR A 246 -4.06 3.53 38.72
N VAL A 247 -2.77 3.23 38.82
CA VAL A 247 -2.02 2.65 37.69
C VAL A 247 -2.34 1.17 37.66
N ILE A 248 -2.84 0.70 36.51
CA ILE A 248 -3.08 -0.72 36.29
C ILE A 248 -1.72 -1.39 36.14
N ALA A 249 -1.36 -2.26 37.09
CA ALA A 249 -0.16 -3.08 36.99
C ALA A 249 -0.18 -3.92 35.70
N ASN A 250 0.99 -4.35 35.22
CA ASN A 250 1.04 -5.32 34.11
C ASN A 250 0.35 -4.86 32.80
N SER A 251 0.33 -3.55 32.53
CA SER A 251 -0.42 -2.97 31.40
C SER A 251 0.41 -2.18 30.37
N GLY A 252 1.68 -1.91 30.69
CA GLY A 252 2.64 -1.21 29.85
C GLY A 252 3.85 -2.06 29.47
N GLY A 253 4.68 -1.57 28.56
CA GLY A 253 5.86 -2.30 28.13
C GLY A 253 6.38 -1.87 26.77
N HIS A 254 7.39 -2.59 26.30
CA HIS A 254 8.07 -2.42 25.05
C HIS A 254 8.27 -3.78 24.40
N TRP A 255 7.70 -3.95 23.21
CA TRP A 255 7.77 -5.20 22.45
C TRP A 255 8.42 -4.92 21.11
N VAL A 256 9.45 -5.68 20.75
CA VAL A 256 10.10 -5.60 19.42
C VAL A 256 10.10 -6.99 18.80
N GLY A 257 9.74 -7.06 17.53
CA GLY A 257 9.66 -8.30 16.76
C GLY A 257 10.25 -8.15 15.37
N LEU A 258 10.62 -9.29 14.80
CA LEU A 258 10.82 -9.45 13.38
C LEU A 258 9.46 -9.66 12.72
N GLU A 259 9.21 -8.94 11.64
CA GLU A 259 8.01 -9.05 10.83
C GLU A 259 8.37 -9.49 9.43
N LEU A 260 7.73 -10.56 8.98
CA LEU A 260 7.74 -11.05 7.62
C LEU A 260 6.40 -10.71 7.01
N ASN A 261 6.39 -10.14 5.81
CA ASN A 261 5.15 -9.84 5.10
C ASN A 261 5.29 -10.19 3.63
N GLY A 262 4.20 -10.60 3.01
CA GLY A 262 4.12 -10.90 1.59
C GLY A 262 2.81 -10.40 1.00
N ASN A 263 2.85 -9.96 -0.25
CA ASN A 263 1.67 -9.68 -1.06
C ASN A 263 1.88 -10.30 -2.43
N VAL A 264 0.87 -11.05 -2.88
CA VAL A 264 0.80 -11.60 -4.22
C VAL A 264 -0.46 -11.10 -4.90
N GLN A 265 -0.30 -10.49 -6.07
CA GLN A 265 -1.39 -10.11 -6.94
C GLN A 265 -1.78 -11.30 -7.81
N ALA A 266 -2.88 -11.98 -7.47
CA ALA A 266 -3.37 -13.12 -8.22
C ALA A 266 -3.99 -12.68 -9.57
N THR A 267 -4.74 -11.59 -9.56
CA THR A 267 -5.33 -10.97 -10.76
C THR A 267 -5.23 -9.44 -10.67
N GLU A 268 -5.66 -8.71 -11.70
CA GLU A 268 -5.70 -7.24 -11.64
C GLU A 268 -6.54 -6.70 -10.48
N THR A 269 -7.57 -7.45 -10.07
CA THR A 269 -8.50 -7.07 -9.01
C THR A 269 -8.29 -7.83 -7.71
N LEU A 270 -7.59 -8.97 -7.69
CA LEU A 270 -7.45 -9.81 -6.49
C LEU A 270 -6.01 -9.86 -5.99
N SER A 271 -5.80 -9.47 -4.74
CA SER A 271 -4.53 -9.64 -4.03
C SER A 271 -4.69 -10.51 -2.79
N PHE A 272 -3.66 -11.28 -2.49
CA PHE A 272 -3.52 -12.02 -1.24
C PHE A 272 -2.34 -11.47 -0.46
N VAL A 273 -2.48 -11.41 0.85
CA VAL A 273 -1.43 -11.00 1.76
C VAL A 273 -1.13 -12.12 2.75
N GLY A 274 0.11 -12.18 3.21
CA GLY A 274 0.53 -13.01 4.33
C GLY A 274 1.43 -12.20 5.26
N PHE A 275 1.35 -12.45 6.55
CA PHE A 275 2.30 -11.89 7.51
C PHE A 275 2.62 -12.88 8.62
N ALA A 276 3.81 -12.73 9.20
CA ALA A 276 4.23 -13.42 10.40
C ALA A 276 5.05 -12.48 11.26
N ARG A 277 4.91 -12.58 12.58
CA ARG A 277 5.67 -11.80 13.55
C ARG A 277 6.27 -12.73 14.60
N LEU A 278 7.55 -12.53 14.85
CA LEU A 278 8.35 -13.25 15.83
C LEU A 278 8.97 -12.23 16.80
N PRO A 279 8.54 -12.20 18.07
CA PRO A 279 9.13 -11.34 19.09
C PRO A 279 10.61 -11.66 19.28
N VAL A 280 11.44 -10.61 19.34
CA VAL A 280 12.89 -10.71 19.56
C VAL A 280 13.35 -9.98 20.81
N PHE A 281 12.54 -9.04 21.31
CA PHE A 281 12.78 -8.35 22.57
C PHE A 281 11.45 -8.00 23.23
N THR A 282 11.40 -8.12 24.56
CA THR A 282 10.24 -7.80 25.39
C THR A 282 10.74 -7.23 26.69
N ASP A 283 10.19 -6.08 27.08
CA ASP A 283 10.39 -5.44 28.38
C ASP A 283 9.03 -4.97 28.89
N VAL A 284 8.48 -5.65 29.89
CA VAL A 284 7.11 -5.43 30.38
C VAL A 284 7.11 -4.79 31.75
N THR A 285 6.13 -3.93 32.03
CA THR A 285 5.96 -3.42 33.40
C THR A 285 5.42 -4.53 34.29
N GLY A 286 6.21 -5.06 35.21
CA GLY A 286 5.82 -6.21 36.04
C GLY A 286 5.69 -7.51 35.25
N ARG A 287 4.98 -8.50 35.79
CA ARG A 287 4.83 -9.83 35.17
C ARG A 287 3.70 -9.82 34.14
N GLN A 288 3.99 -10.14 32.88
CA GLN A 288 3.01 -10.16 31.79
C GLN A 288 3.19 -11.34 30.83
N THR A 289 2.07 -11.80 30.28
CA THR A 289 2.08 -12.67 29.10
C THR A 289 2.32 -11.85 27.84
N SER A 290 3.27 -12.28 27.03
CA SER A 290 3.70 -11.65 25.78
C SER A 290 3.47 -12.57 24.59
N GLU A 291 3.43 -11.97 23.41
CA GLU A 291 3.33 -12.68 22.14
C GLU A 291 4.49 -13.68 22.05
N THR A 292 4.21 -14.89 21.57
CA THR A 292 5.21 -15.92 21.22
C THR A 292 5.42 -15.94 19.73
N PHE A 293 4.32 -15.89 18.97
CA PHE A 293 4.30 -15.58 17.56
C PHE A 293 2.90 -15.15 17.14
N SER A 294 2.82 -14.51 15.99
CA SER A 294 1.56 -14.40 15.25
C SER A 294 1.77 -14.60 13.77
N VAL A 295 0.72 -15.07 13.13
CA VAL A 295 0.64 -15.26 11.70
C VAL A 295 -0.70 -14.78 11.20
N GLY A 296 -0.76 -14.44 9.94
CA GLY A 296 -2.03 -14.12 9.32
C GLY A 296 -1.95 -14.05 7.82
N MET A 297 -3.14 -13.93 7.25
CA MET A 297 -3.35 -13.89 5.82
C MET A 297 -4.58 -13.07 5.51
N GLY A 298 -4.72 -12.61 4.28
CA GLY A 298 -5.90 -11.89 3.85
C GLY A 298 -6.07 -11.92 2.35
N ALA A 299 -7.28 -11.57 1.92
CA ALA A 299 -7.63 -11.42 0.53
C ALA A 299 -8.33 -10.08 0.34
N PHE A 300 -7.95 -9.36 -0.71
CA PHE A 300 -8.48 -8.05 -1.04
C PHE A 300 -8.88 -8.02 -2.51
N VAL A 301 -10.09 -7.51 -2.75
CA VAL A 301 -10.62 -7.22 -4.07
C VAL A 301 -10.57 -5.72 -4.29
N SER A 302 -9.97 -5.31 -5.38
CA SER A 302 -9.87 -3.93 -5.84
C SER A 302 -10.77 -3.75 -7.06
N PHE A 303 -11.61 -2.72 -7.02
CA PHE A 303 -12.55 -2.38 -8.10
C PHE A 303 -12.81 -0.88 -8.11
N GLY A 304 -13.38 -0.38 -9.20
CA GLY A 304 -13.40 1.04 -9.45
C GLY A 304 -11.97 1.55 -9.69
N GLY A 305 -11.78 2.84 -9.57
CA GLY A 305 -10.60 3.50 -10.10
C GLY A 305 -10.86 3.78 -11.56
N LYS A 306 -11.11 5.03 -11.91
CA LYS A 306 -11.10 5.39 -13.32
C LYS A 306 -9.64 5.25 -13.76
N ALA A 307 -9.31 4.18 -14.51
CA ALA A 307 -8.54 4.46 -15.70
C ALA A 307 -9.32 5.59 -16.38
N LYS A 308 -8.70 6.75 -16.64
CA LYS A 308 -9.39 7.85 -17.33
C LYS A 308 -9.98 7.32 -18.64
N ASP A 309 -11.21 6.85 -18.56
CA ASP A 309 -12.17 6.62 -19.62
C ASP A 309 -12.95 7.93 -19.66
N GLU A 310 -12.48 8.85 -20.49
CA GLU A 310 -13.24 10.03 -20.88
C GLU A 310 -14.32 9.59 -21.88
N HIS A 311 -15.40 9.02 -21.35
CA HIS A 311 -16.67 8.98 -22.05
C HIS A 311 -17.76 9.54 -21.14
N GLU A 312 -17.75 10.87 -21.00
CA GLU A 312 -18.98 11.63 -20.76
C GLU A 312 -19.04 12.74 -21.80
N GLY A 313 -19.80 12.48 -22.86
CA GLY A 313 -19.97 13.39 -23.98
C GLY A 313 -21.16 12.99 -24.85
N HIS A 314 -22.32 13.50 -24.48
CA HIS A 314 -23.46 13.84 -25.33
C HIS A 314 -24.41 12.73 -25.83
N ASP A 315 -25.62 12.85 -25.29
CA ASP A 315 -26.92 12.46 -25.82
C ASP A 315 -27.09 12.80 -27.31
N HIS A 316 -27.37 11.78 -28.13
CA HIS A 316 -28.32 11.86 -29.23
C HIS A 316 -28.98 10.49 -29.41
N GLY A 317 -30.29 10.44 -29.19
CA GLY A 317 -31.09 9.25 -29.42
C GLY A 317 -31.13 8.83 -30.89
N HIS A 318 -31.21 7.53 -31.12
CA HIS A 318 -32.10 6.94 -32.12
C HIS A 318 -32.47 5.53 -31.67
N ALA A 319 -33.74 5.21 -31.85
CA ALA A 319 -34.34 3.94 -31.54
C ALA A 319 -34.06 2.88 -32.61
N ASP A 320 -33.90 1.65 -32.11
CA ASP A 320 -34.54 0.41 -32.55
C ASP A 320 -33.72 -0.71 -33.24
N HIS A 321 -34.05 -1.92 -32.76
CA HIS A 321 -33.94 -3.29 -33.25
C HIS A 321 -32.61 -4.06 -33.22
N GLY A 322 -32.67 -5.25 -32.61
CA GLY A 322 -32.11 -6.48 -33.20
C GLY A 322 -31.37 -7.41 -32.23
N GLU A 323 -31.94 -8.59 -32.01
CA GLU A 323 -31.45 -9.68 -31.14
C GLU A 323 -30.25 -10.50 -31.70
N GLU A 324 -29.69 -11.31 -30.79
CA GLU A 324 -28.96 -12.60 -30.96
C GLU A 324 -27.45 -12.63 -31.30
N GLY A 325 -26.70 -13.39 -30.48
CA GLY A 325 -25.83 -14.45 -31.03
C GLY A 325 -24.34 -14.52 -30.66
N SER A 326 -24.03 -15.22 -29.56
CA SER A 326 -22.99 -16.27 -29.46
C SER A 326 -21.47 -15.99 -29.39
N SER A 327 -20.89 -16.69 -28.40
CA SER A 327 -19.61 -17.44 -28.38
C SER A 327 -18.27 -16.71 -28.52
N GLY A 328 -17.44 -16.89 -27.49
CA GLY A 328 -16.07 -16.42 -27.45
C GLY A 328 -15.07 -17.33 -28.15
N VAL A 329 -13.83 -16.83 -28.23
CA VAL A 329 -12.60 -17.61 -28.37
C VAL A 329 -11.51 -16.86 -27.61
N ALA A 330 -10.94 -17.53 -26.61
CA ALA A 330 -9.68 -17.14 -25.98
C ALA A 330 -8.53 -17.54 -26.92
N SER A 331 -7.55 -16.65 -27.11
CA SER A 331 -6.31 -16.97 -27.81
C SER A 331 -5.12 -16.68 -26.88
N GLU A 332 -4.51 -17.76 -26.40
CA GLU A 332 -3.23 -17.79 -25.71
C GLU A 332 -2.11 -17.23 -26.61
N VAL A 333 -1.19 -16.45 -26.04
CA VAL A 333 0.05 -16.01 -26.70
C VAL A 333 1.22 -16.74 -26.03
N PRO A 334 2.08 -17.46 -26.78
CA PRO A 334 3.23 -18.16 -26.21
C PRO A 334 4.42 -17.22 -26.00
N GLU A 335 5.10 -17.40 -24.86
CA GLU A 335 6.34 -16.70 -24.49
C GLU A 335 7.52 -17.16 -25.35
N THR A 336 8.07 -16.25 -26.17
CA THR A 336 9.39 -16.42 -26.80
C THR A 336 10.27 -15.20 -26.49
N PRO A 337 11.59 -15.36 -26.28
CA PRO A 337 12.50 -14.24 -26.05
C PRO A 337 12.56 -13.33 -27.27
N TRP A 338 12.37 -12.02 -27.06
CA TRP A 338 12.36 -11.02 -28.11
C TRP A 338 13.75 -10.88 -28.76
N VAL A 339 13.78 -11.04 -30.08
CA VAL A 339 14.89 -10.68 -30.98
C VAL A 339 14.48 -9.39 -31.68
N PRO A 340 15.34 -8.35 -31.77
CA PRO A 340 14.99 -7.12 -32.48
C PRO A 340 14.64 -7.46 -33.94
N PRO A 341 13.47 -7.02 -34.44
CA PRO A 341 13.08 -7.30 -35.81
C PRO A 341 14.06 -6.61 -36.76
N ALA A 342 14.64 -7.39 -37.66
CA ALA A 342 15.39 -6.86 -38.78
C ALA A 342 14.48 -5.94 -39.61
N ALA A 343 15.00 -4.76 -39.95
CA ALA A 343 14.31 -3.76 -40.73
C ALA A 343 13.74 -4.36 -42.03
N THR A 344 12.41 -4.47 -42.10
CA THR A 344 11.70 -4.71 -43.35
C THR A 344 10.61 -3.65 -43.52
N SER A 345 10.77 -2.92 -44.62
CA SER A 345 10.07 -1.73 -45.06
C SER A 345 8.62 -1.98 -45.46
N SER A 346 7.69 -1.54 -44.61
CA SER A 346 6.42 -0.90 -45.01
C SER A 346 5.73 -0.16 -43.86
N SER A 347 6.46 0.17 -42.78
CA SER A 347 5.96 0.97 -41.66
C SER A 347 5.84 2.43 -42.11
N GLY A 348 4.94 3.20 -41.50
CA GLY A 348 4.78 4.63 -41.78
C GLY A 348 6.06 5.47 -41.63
N ASP A 349 5.94 6.80 -41.65
CA ASP A 349 7.08 7.72 -41.56
C ASP A 349 7.71 7.73 -40.16
N VAL A 350 8.39 6.64 -39.80
CA VAL A 350 9.08 6.39 -38.53
C VAL A 350 10.57 6.32 -38.80
N ARG A 351 11.37 7.08 -38.06
CA ARG A 351 12.84 7.08 -38.19
C ARG A 351 13.50 7.21 -36.82
N ASP A 352 14.61 6.52 -36.62
CA ASP A 352 15.51 6.78 -35.50
C ASP A 352 16.38 8.00 -35.84
N LEU A 353 16.35 9.04 -34.99
CA LEU A 353 17.18 10.24 -35.15
C LEU A 353 18.51 10.14 -34.41
N ALA A 354 18.52 9.44 -33.27
CA ALA A 354 19.72 9.18 -32.50
C ALA A 354 19.57 7.88 -31.72
N THR A 355 20.66 7.11 -31.69
CA THR A 355 20.81 5.88 -30.90
C THR A 355 22.03 6.04 -30.00
N GLY A 356 22.04 5.41 -28.82
CA GLY A 356 23.14 5.53 -27.87
C GLY A 356 23.31 6.91 -27.21
N GLY A 357 22.29 7.76 -27.21
CA GLY A 357 22.27 9.04 -26.47
C GLY A 357 22.95 10.23 -27.18
N GLU A 358 23.34 10.07 -28.45
CA GLU A 358 23.85 11.18 -29.26
C GLU A 358 22.79 12.27 -29.47
N SER A 359 23.22 13.54 -29.58
CA SER A 359 22.30 14.65 -29.86
C SER A 359 21.93 14.71 -31.35
N PHE A 360 20.83 15.41 -31.67
CA PHE A 360 20.32 15.58 -33.03
C PHE A 360 19.95 17.04 -33.32
N SER A 361 19.82 17.39 -34.60
CA SER A 361 19.32 18.70 -35.02
C SER A 361 17.79 18.69 -35.13
N LEU A 362 17.11 19.60 -34.43
CA LEU A 362 15.65 19.72 -34.52
C LEU A 362 15.19 20.06 -35.94
N ALA A 363 15.97 20.82 -36.69
CA ALA A 363 15.66 21.17 -38.08
C ALA A 363 15.63 19.95 -39.01
N THR A 364 16.39 18.90 -38.71
CA THR A 364 16.37 17.65 -39.48
C THR A 364 15.31 16.66 -38.98
N ALA A 365 14.73 16.90 -37.80
CA ALA A 365 13.67 16.07 -37.23
C ALA A 365 12.30 16.36 -37.86
N ILE A 366 12.02 17.64 -38.13
CA ILE A 366 10.72 18.14 -38.60
C ILE A 366 10.50 17.77 -40.06
N GLU A 367 9.40 17.07 -40.33
CA GLU A 367 8.97 16.74 -41.69
C GLU A 367 7.99 17.81 -42.22
N PRO A 368 8.30 18.50 -43.34
CA PRO A 368 7.46 19.58 -43.86
C PRO A 368 6.02 19.13 -44.16
N GLY A 369 5.04 19.89 -43.66
CA GLY A 369 3.62 19.64 -43.92
C GLY A 369 3.01 18.45 -43.14
N LYS A 370 3.77 17.87 -42.20
CA LYS A 370 3.34 16.81 -41.30
C LYS A 370 3.48 17.22 -39.84
N LEU A 371 2.65 16.63 -38.99
CA LEU A 371 2.85 16.64 -37.56
C LEU A 371 4.04 15.76 -37.23
N THR A 372 5.09 16.31 -36.62
CA THR A 372 6.29 15.56 -36.21
C THR A 372 6.20 15.21 -34.73
N VAL A 373 6.32 13.94 -34.39
CA VAL A 373 6.35 13.45 -33.01
C VAL A 373 7.73 12.90 -32.70
N ILE A 374 8.40 13.45 -31.69
CA ILE A 374 9.68 12.95 -31.19
C ILE A 374 9.44 12.10 -29.94
N ASP A 375 9.76 10.82 -30.02
CA ASP A 375 9.66 9.83 -28.94
C ASP A 375 11.03 9.63 -28.30
N PHE A 376 11.23 10.23 -27.12
CA PHE A 376 12.42 10.00 -26.32
C PHE A 376 12.19 8.75 -25.45
N TRP A 377 12.95 7.70 -25.73
CA TRP A 377 12.72 6.37 -25.19
C TRP A 377 14.02 5.72 -24.66
N ALA A 378 13.91 4.63 -23.92
CA ALA A 378 15.06 3.84 -23.47
C ALA A 378 14.68 2.39 -23.19
N ASP A 379 15.64 1.46 -23.30
CA ASP A 379 15.43 0.03 -23.00
C ASP A 379 15.00 -0.23 -21.55
N TRP A 380 15.41 0.64 -20.63
CA TRP A 380 15.04 0.54 -19.21
C TRP A 380 13.68 1.17 -18.89
N CYS A 381 13.01 1.80 -19.87
CA CYS A 381 11.73 2.48 -19.74
C CYS A 381 10.57 1.60 -20.24
N ALA A 382 9.97 0.82 -19.33
CA ALA A 382 8.85 -0.05 -19.69
C ALA A 382 7.63 0.68 -20.32
N PRO A 383 7.19 1.86 -19.82
CA PRO A 383 6.08 2.60 -20.43
C PRO A 383 6.40 3.11 -21.86
N CYS A 384 7.68 3.29 -22.20
CA CYS A 384 8.08 3.76 -23.51
C CYS A 384 7.75 2.74 -24.62
N PHE A 385 7.73 1.43 -24.32
CA PHE A 385 7.40 0.42 -25.32
C PHE A 385 5.94 0.49 -25.79
N GLU A 386 5.00 0.78 -24.88
CA GLU A 386 3.59 0.94 -25.23
C GLU A 386 3.38 2.17 -26.11
N ILE A 387 3.99 3.30 -25.73
CA ILE A 387 3.96 4.54 -26.51
C ILE A 387 4.60 4.32 -27.89
N GLY A 388 5.77 3.71 -27.96
CA GLY A 388 6.46 3.44 -29.22
C GLY A 388 5.62 2.62 -30.19
N ARG A 389 5.01 1.50 -29.72
CA ARG A 389 4.10 0.67 -30.55
C ARG A 389 2.89 1.44 -31.05
N MET A 390 2.30 2.26 -30.18
CA MET A 390 1.16 3.11 -30.53
C MET A 390 1.54 4.14 -31.58
N LEU A 391 2.68 4.82 -31.43
CA LEU A 391 3.18 5.82 -32.38
C LEU A 391 3.49 5.18 -33.75
N GLU A 392 4.13 4.02 -33.77
CA GLU A 392 4.42 3.26 -34.98
C GLU A 392 3.13 2.84 -35.72
N ALA A 393 2.12 2.39 -34.97
CA ALA A 393 0.82 2.06 -35.53
C ALA A 393 0.11 3.29 -36.12
N LEU A 394 0.11 4.41 -35.39
CA LEU A 394 -0.48 5.67 -35.86
C LEU A 394 0.20 6.17 -37.13
N ALA A 395 1.54 6.21 -37.15
CA ALA A 395 2.30 6.68 -38.31
C ALA A 395 2.07 5.81 -39.54
N SER A 396 1.79 4.52 -39.35
CA SER A 396 1.46 3.59 -40.43
C SER A 396 0.04 3.79 -40.97
N SER A 397 -0.87 4.37 -40.17
CA SER A 397 -2.27 4.64 -40.55
C SER A 397 -2.54 6.08 -40.98
N ASP A 398 -1.62 7.01 -40.71
CA ASP A 398 -1.83 8.44 -40.91
C ASP A 398 -0.63 9.09 -41.62
N GLU A 399 -0.78 9.39 -42.91
CA GLU A 399 0.29 9.96 -43.73
C GLU A 399 0.72 11.37 -43.28
N LEU A 400 -0.10 12.06 -42.47
CA LEU A 400 0.22 13.38 -41.90
C LEU A 400 1.07 13.29 -40.63
N LEU A 401 1.39 12.08 -40.15
CA LEU A 401 2.19 11.87 -38.95
C LEU A 401 3.59 11.37 -39.32
N ALA A 402 4.60 12.03 -38.78
CA ALA A 402 5.99 11.60 -38.81
C ALA A 402 6.47 11.32 -37.39
N VAL A 403 7.01 10.14 -37.13
CA VAL A 403 7.56 9.74 -35.82
C VAL A 403 9.08 9.69 -35.90
N ARG A 404 9.72 10.22 -34.87
CA ARG A 404 11.17 10.33 -34.74
C ARG A 404 11.58 9.77 -33.39
N LYS A 405 12.29 8.65 -33.38
CA LYS A 405 12.69 7.97 -32.15
C LYS A 405 14.08 8.43 -31.73
N VAL A 406 14.24 8.72 -30.46
CA VAL A 406 15.49 9.24 -29.88
C VAL A 406 15.79 8.43 -28.62
N GLU A 407 16.88 7.68 -28.64
CA GLU A 407 17.28 6.87 -27.50
C GLU A 407 17.96 7.73 -26.42
N VAL A 408 17.50 7.58 -25.18
CA VAL A 408 18.03 8.22 -23.97
C VAL A 408 18.57 7.12 -23.04
N PRO A 409 19.81 6.64 -23.26
CA PRO A 409 20.37 5.52 -22.48
C PRO A 409 20.55 5.88 -21.00
N ASP A 410 20.81 7.16 -20.70
CA ASP A 410 20.87 7.73 -19.36
C ASP A 410 20.62 9.26 -19.42
N PHE A 411 20.41 9.88 -18.26
CA PHE A 411 20.13 11.32 -18.14
C PHE A 411 21.36 12.24 -18.21
N ASP A 412 22.57 11.69 -18.34
CA ASP A 412 23.82 12.45 -18.53
C ASP A 412 24.23 12.54 -20.03
N SER A 413 23.52 11.80 -20.88
CA SER A 413 23.75 11.74 -22.33
C SER A 413 23.71 13.12 -23.04
N PRO A 414 24.47 13.30 -24.14
CA PRO A 414 24.44 14.52 -24.95
C PRO A 414 23.03 14.99 -25.33
N VAL A 415 22.15 14.08 -25.73
CA VAL A 415 20.78 14.42 -26.12
C VAL A 415 19.98 15.03 -24.97
N VAL A 416 20.20 14.56 -23.74
CA VAL A 416 19.51 15.10 -22.57
C VAL A 416 20.03 16.50 -22.25
N ARG A 417 21.35 16.70 -22.28
CA ARG A 417 21.95 18.01 -22.01
C ARG A 417 21.51 19.09 -23.00
N GLU A 418 21.28 18.73 -24.26
CA GLU A 418 20.91 19.69 -25.29
C GLU A 418 19.40 19.92 -25.39
N HIS A 419 18.60 18.84 -25.33
CA HIS A 419 17.16 18.92 -25.62
C HIS A 419 16.28 18.78 -24.39
N LEU A 420 16.76 18.12 -23.33
CA LEU A 420 15.97 17.70 -22.17
C LEU A 420 16.60 18.15 -20.84
N ALA A 421 17.35 19.25 -20.80
CA ALA A 421 18.22 19.62 -19.68
C ALA A 421 17.50 19.75 -18.31
N THR A 422 16.18 19.94 -18.31
CA THR A 422 15.34 20.04 -17.10
C THR A 422 14.49 18.79 -16.85
N VAL A 423 14.69 17.72 -17.60
CA VAL A 423 13.93 16.48 -17.55
C VAL A 423 14.81 15.38 -16.99
N ASN A 424 14.26 14.63 -16.05
CA ASN A 424 14.92 13.49 -15.39
C ASN A 424 13.99 12.26 -15.29
N ALA A 425 13.01 12.18 -16.19
CA ALA A 425 12.12 11.02 -16.36
C ALA A 425 11.77 10.79 -17.83
N LEU A 426 11.53 9.52 -18.15
CA LEU A 426 10.92 9.05 -19.39
C LEU A 426 9.54 8.43 -19.08
N PRO A 427 8.63 8.32 -20.05
CA PRO A 427 8.73 8.76 -21.45
C PRO A 427 8.68 10.29 -21.58
N VAL A 428 9.33 10.82 -22.62
CA VAL A 428 9.09 12.19 -23.09
C VAL A 428 8.67 12.15 -24.54
N VAL A 429 7.58 12.83 -24.85
CA VAL A 429 7.08 12.95 -26.22
C VAL A 429 6.95 14.41 -26.57
N TRP A 430 7.56 14.82 -27.67
CA TRP A 430 7.34 16.15 -28.25
C TRP A 430 6.43 16.04 -29.45
N ILE A 431 5.44 16.91 -29.54
CA ILE A 431 4.54 17.04 -30.69
C ILE A 431 4.82 18.39 -31.32
N ILE A 432 5.22 18.39 -32.59
CA ILE A 432 5.68 19.57 -33.31
C ILE A 432 4.79 19.78 -34.52
N SER A 433 4.11 20.93 -34.58
CA SER A 433 3.29 21.30 -35.73
C SER A 433 4.17 21.68 -36.94
N PRO A 434 3.63 21.64 -38.17
CA PRO A 434 4.34 22.16 -39.35
C PRO A 434 4.77 23.64 -39.22
N GLU A 435 4.05 24.41 -38.41
CA GLU A 435 4.32 25.82 -38.11
C GLU A 435 5.42 26.00 -37.05
N GLY A 436 5.85 24.91 -36.41
CA GLY A 436 6.93 24.88 -35.43
C GLY A 436 6.49 24.98 -33.96
N ASP A 437 5.19 24.91 -33.68
CA ASP A 437 4.68 24.89 -32.30
C ASP A 437 5.03 23.56 -31.63
N VAL A 438 5.62 23.62 -30.43
CA VAL A 438 6.07 22.43 -29.70
C VAL A 438 5.24 22.22 -28.43
N ILE A 439 4.55 21.08 -28.36
CA ILE A 439 3.94 20.56 -27.13
C ILE A 439 4.90 19.52 -26.54
N ARG A 440 5.30 19.70 -25.28
CA ARG A 440 6.19 18.76 -24.57
C ARG A 440 5.41 18.01 -23.51
N LEU A 441 5.37 16.70 -23.64
CA LEU A 441 4.72 15.79 -22.72
C LEU A 441 5.79 15.01 -21.96
N VAL A 442 5.83 15.14 -20.64
CA VAL A 442 6.84 14.50 -19.78
C VAL A 442 6.12 13.62 -18.76
N GLY A 443 6.41 12.31 -18.78
CA GLY A 443 5.86 11.35 -17.80
C GLY A 443 4.34 11.17 -17.88
N VAL A 444 3.72 11.47 -19.02
CA VAL A 444 2.26 11.32 -19.22
C VAL A 444 1.90 9.89 -19.66
N PRO A 445 0.69 9.40 -19.34
CA PRO A 445 0.25 8.07 -19.79
C PRO A 445 -0.01 8.03 -21.32
N PRO A 446 0.06 6.84 -21.96
CA PRO A 446 -0.07 6.69 -23.42
C PRO A 446 -1.34 7.29 -24.01
N ARG A 447 -2.48 7.18 -23.30
CA ARG A 447 -3.76 7.76 -23.74
C ARG A 447 -3.70 9.28 -23.90
N THR A 448 -2.96 9.99 -23.03
CA THR A 448 -2.78 11.45 -23.13
C THR A 448 -1.92 11.82 -24.33
N VAL A 449 -0.88 11.03 -24.62
CA VAL A 449 -0.08 11.23 -25.83
C VAL A 449 -0.94 11.05 -27.08
N LEU A 450 -1.76 9.99 -27.12
CA LEU A 450 -2.67 9.71 -28.23
C LEU A 450 -3.66 10.85 -28.47
N SER A 451 -4.31 11.34 -27.41
CA SER A 451 -5.32 12.40 -27.53
C SER A 451 -4.73 13.70 -28.05
N GLU A 452 -3.53 14.08 -27.59
CA GLU A 452 -2.83 15.28 -28.05
C GLU A 452 -2.43 15.17 -29.53
N ILE A 453 -1.93 14.00 -29.95
CA ILE A 453 -1.59 13.75 -31.36
C ILE A 453 -2.84 13.80 -32.24
N GLN A 454 -3.93 13.17 -31.84
CA GLN A 454 -5.19 13.18 -32.60
C GLN A 454 -5.78 14.59 -32.69
N ALA A 455 -5.76 15.36 -31.60
CA ALA A 455 -6.20 16.75 -31.60
C ALA A 455 -5.35 17.63 -32.54
N ALA A 456 -4.02 17.44 -32.53
CA ALA A 456 -3.12 18.15 -33.42
C ALA A 456 -3.33 17.76 -34.90
N LEU A 457 -3.53 16.48 -35.19
CA LEU A 457 -3.86 16.00 -36.54
C LEU A 457 -5.21 16.54 -37.03
N ALA A 458 -6.22 16.61 -36.16
CA ALA A 458 -7.52 17.19 -36.48
C ALA A 458 -7.41 18.69 -36.83
N ARG A 459 -6.62 19.46 -36.06
CA ARG A 459 -6.32 20.87 -36.36
C ARG A 459 -5.60 21.02 -37.69
N LEU A 460 -4.59 20.19 -37.94
CA LEU A 460 -3.82 20.20 -39.19
C LEU A 460 -4.68 19.89 -40.42
N ARG A 461 -5.67 19.00 -40.27
CA ARG A 461 -6.65 18.72 -41.34
C ARG A 461 -7.63 19.86 -41.56
N ALA A 462 -8.00 20.59 -40.51
CA ALA A 462 -8.91 21.73 -40.61
C ALA A 462 -8.27 22.99 -41.21
N SER A 463 -6.93 23.08 -41.18
CA SER A 463 -6.16 24.18 -41.78
C SER A 463 -5.76 23.96 -43.25
N LYS A 464 -6.03 22.77 -43.81
CA LYS A 464 -5.90 22.46 -45.23
C LYS A 464 -7.26 22.59 -45.91
#